data_AF-Q1W4P7-F1
#
_entry.id   AF-Q1W4P7-F1
#
_cell.length_a   1.000
_cell.length_b   1.000
_cell.length_c   1.000
_cell.angle_alpha   90.00
_cell.angle_beta   90.00
_cell.angle_gamma   90.00
#
_symmetry.space_group_name_H-M   'P 1'
#
loop_
_entity.id
_entity.type
_entity.pdbx_description
1 polymer ?
#
loop_
_entity_poly.entity_id
_entity_poly.type
_entity_poly.pdbx_seq_one_letter_code
_entity_poly.pdbx_strand_id
1 'polypeptide(L)'
;AAQIAFFFVFEDTFHYWAHRALHFGPLYKHIHKLHHEFSAPIGIAAEYAHPLEVLILAQGTISGPFLYAVFRDDLHIFTVYVWITLRLWQAVDAHSGYDFPWSLRHFIPFWAGADHHDFHHAT
;
A
#
# COMPACT_ATOMS: atom_id res chain seq x y z
N ALA A 1 -17.56 4.83 -7.77
CA ALA A 1 -17.41 3.41 -7.36
C ALA A 1 -16.49 2.65 -8.32
N ALA A 2 -16.85 2.47 -9.59
CA ALA A 2 -16.03 1.69 -10.55
C ALA A 2 -14.59 2.22 -10.74
N GLN A 3 -14.40 3.54 -10.81
CA GLN A 3 -13.07 4.17 -10.87
C GLN A 3 -12.18 3.77 -9.68
N ILE A 4 -12.71 3.90 -8.46
CA ILE A 4 -12.00 3.53 -7.22
C ILE A 4 -11.68 2.03 -7.18
N ALA A 5 -12.63 1.17 -7.57
CA ALA A 5 -12.40 -0.28 -7.61
C ALA A 5 -11.27 -0.64 -8.59
N PHE A 6 -11.25 0.00 -9.77
CA PHE A 6 -10.15 -0.17 -10.72
C PHE A 6 -8.80 0.28 -10.12
N PHE A 7 -8.76 1.42 -9.43
CA PHE A 7 -7.53 1.89 -8.77
C PHE A 7 -7.03 0.93 -7.70
N PHE A 8 -7.92 0.37 -6.88
CA PHE A 8 -7.56 -0.65 -5.89
C PHE A 8 -6.93 -1.87 -6.54
N VAL A 9 -7.58 -2.46 -7.55
CA VAL A 9 -7.05 -3.67 -8.21
C VAL A 9 -5.71 -3.39 -8.86
N PHE A 10 -5.57 -2.25 -9.53
CA PHE A 10 -4.32 -1.86 -10.18
C PHE A 10 -3.19 -1.67 -9.15
N GLU A 11 -3.43 -0.85 -8.12
CA GLU A 11 -2.41 -0.51 -7.15
C GLU A 11 -2.03 -1.70 -6.29
N ASP A 12 -2.99 -2.51 -5.82
CA ASP A 12 -2.72 -3.73 -5.04
C ASP A 12 -1.85 -4.72 -5.83
N THR A 13 -2.17 -4.91 -7.12
CA THR A 13 -1.36 -5.75 -8.01
C THR A 13 0.07 -5.20 -8.14
N PHE A 14 0.23 -3.91 -8.41
CA PHE A 14 1.55 -3.28 -8.52
C PHE A 14 2.32 -3.38 -7.20
N HIS A 15 1.68 -3.00 -6.10
CA HIS A 15 2.25 -2.93 -4.78
C HIS A 15 2.75 -4.31 -4.35
N TYR A 16 1.96 -5.37 -4.53
CA TYR A 16 2.36 -6.74 -4.22
C TYR A 16 3.67 -7.13 -4.92
N TRP A 17 3.75 -6.94 -6.23
CA TRP A 17 4.92 -7.35 -7.01
C TRP A 17 6.14 -6.47 -6.73
N ALA A 18 5.94 -5.15 -6.60
CA ALA A 18 7.01 -4.21 -6.28
C ALA A 18 7.56 -4.45 -4.87
N HIS A 19 6.69 -4.60 -3.88
CA HIS A 19 7.05 -4.90 -2.50
C HIS A 19 7.78 -6.24 -2.41
N ARG A 20 7.26 -7.30 -3.05
CA ARG A 20 7.97 -8.59 -3.14
C ARG A 20 9.34 -8.47 -3.79
N ALA A 21 9.49 -7.64 -4.82
CA ALA A 21 10.80 -7.39 -5.43
C ALA A 21 11.73 -6.62 -4.47
N LEU A 22 11.21 -5.68 -3.69
CA LEU A 22 11.97 -4.96 -2.66
C LEU A 22 12.52 -5.89 -1.57
N HIS A 23 11.89 -7.05 -1.34
CA HIS A 23 12.41 -8.12 -0.48
C HIS A 23 13.54 -8.95 -1.10
N PHE A 24 13.92 -8.71 -2.36
CA PHE A 24 15.07 -9.38 -2.98
C PHE A 24 16.38 -8.88 -2.36
N GLY A 25 17.27 -9.79 -1.94
CA GLY A 25 18.44 -9.53 -1.08
C GLY A 25 19.15 -8.17 -1.24
N PRO A 26 19.60 -7.77 -2.44
CA PRO A 26 20.22 -6.46 -2.66
C PRO A 26 19.26 -5.27 -2.45
N LEU A 27 18.02 -5.36 -2.94
CA LEU A 27 17.01 -4.32 -2.76
C LEU A 27 16.58 -4.24 -1.30
N TYR A 28 16.42 -5.39 -0.63
CA TYR A 28 16.09 -5.43 0.78
C TYR A 28 17.16 -4.72 1.59
N LYS A 29 18.41 -5.17 1.46
CA LYS A 29 19.53 -4.66 2.26
C LYS A 29 19.73 -3.15 2.15
N HIS A 30 19.54 -2.56 0.97
CA HIS A 30 19.89 -1.16 0.70
C HIS A 30 18.68 -0.21 0.65
N ILE A 31 17.48 -0.73 0.45
CA ILE A 31 16.27 0.09 0.26
C ILE A 31 15.24 -0.30 1.33
N HIS A 32 14.78 -1.54 1.31
CA HIS A 32 13.60 -1.93 2.09
C HIS A 32 13.87 -2.17 3.58
N LYS A 33 15.12 -2.45 3.96
CA LYS A 33 15.50 -2.72 5.35
C LYS A 33 15.14 -1.56 6.30
N LEU A 34 15.15 -0.32 5.82
CA LEU A 34 14.74 0.84 6.64
C LEU A 34 13.26 0.78 7.02
N HIS A 35 12.40 0.32 6.10
CA HIS A 35 10.98 0.12 6.39
C HIS A 35 10.77 -0.92 7.50
N HIS A 36 11.59 -1.98 7.51
CA HIS A 36 11.61 -3.04 8.53
C HIS A 36 12.36 -2.67 9.82
N GLU A 37 12.69 -1.38 10.04
CA GLU A 37 13.37 -0.96 11.28
C GLU A 37 12.50 -1.24 12.52
N PHE A 38 11.18 -1.15 12.39
CA PHE A 38 10.22 -1.36 13.47
C PHE A 38 9.54 -2.72 13.35
N SER A 39 10.00 -3.71 14.12
CA SER A 39 9.38 -5.05 14.15
C SER A 39 7.92 -5.07 14.63
N ALA A 40 7.48 -4.01 15.34
CA ALA A 40 6.10 -3.75 15.71
C ALA A 40 5.76 -2.32 15.25
N PRO A 41 5.37 -2.13 13.98
CA PRO A 41 5.12 -0.81 13.45
C PRO A 41 3.88 -0.16 14.08
N ILE A 42 3.82 1.15 13.95
CA ILE A 42 2.63 1.96 14.24
C ILE A 42 2.18 2.61 12.93
N GLY A 43 0.91 2.97 12.80
CA GLY A 43 0.33 3.38 11.50
C GLY A 43 1.09 4.49 10.75
N ILE A 44 1.71 5.45 11.46
CA ILE A 44 2.52 6.51 10.84
C ILE A 44 3.86 5.97 10.29
N ALA A 45 4.43 4.94 10.93
CA ALA A 45 5.65 4.28 10.48
C ALA A 45 5.48 3.55 9.15
N ALA A 46 4.24 3.36 8.65
CA ALA A 46 3.98 2.81 7.32
C ALA A 46 4.72 3.57 6.20
N GLU A 47 4.86 4.89 6.35
CA GLU A 47 5.53 5.76 5.39
C GLU A 47 7.01 6.03 5.75
N TYR A 48 7.50 5.45 6.85
CA TYR A 48 8.90 5.54 7.23
C TYR A 48 9.72 4.53 6.43
N ALA A 49 10.19 4.97 5.26
CA ALA A 49 10.91 4.12 4.32
C ALA A 49 12.01 4.89 3.57
N HIS A 50 12.87 4.14 2.88
CA HIS A 50 13.90 4.75 2.04
C HIS A 50 13.26 5.55 0.90
N PRO A 51 13.77 6.73 0.50
CA PRO A 51 13.14 7.56 -0.53
C PRO A 51 12.87 6.84 -1.86
N LEU A 52 13.76 5.92 -2.27
CA LEU A 52 13.54 5.09 -3.46
C LEU A 52 12.36 4.14 -3.31
N GLU A 53 12.12 3.58 -2.13
CA GLU A 53 10.95 2.74 -1.89
C GLU A 53 9.67 3.55 -1.98
N VAL A 54 9.64 4.73 -1.36
CA VAL A 54 8.52 5.66 -1.46
C VAL A 54 8.21 5.96 -2.93
N LEU A 55 9.22 6.29 -3.73
CA LEU A 55 9.04 6.57 -5.16
C LEU A 55 8.56 5.35 -5.95
N ILE A 56 9.14 4.17 -5.70
CA ILE A 56 8.75 2.92 -6.38
C ILE A 56 7.31 2.59 -6.08
N LEU A 57 6.90 2.57 -4.80
CA LEU A 57 5.55 2.20 -4.40
C LEU A 57 4.52 3.28 -4.75
N ALA A 58 4.87 4.57 -4.64
CA ALA A 58 4.00 5.68 -5.07
C ALA A 58 3.65 5.62 -6.57
N GLN A 59 4.51 5.04 -7.41
CA GLN A 59 4.20 4.82 -8.82
C GLN A 59 2.93 3.99 -9.00
N GLY A 60 2.68 2.99 -8.15
CA GLY A 60 1.43 2.20 -8.18
C GLY A 60 0.20 3.06 -7.94
N THR A 61 0.24 3.87 -6.87
CA THR A 61 -0.84 4.76 -6.45
C THR A 61 -1.19 5.83 -7.49
N ILE A 62 -0.19 6.34 -8.21
CA ILE A 62 -0.36 7.41 -9.22
C ILE A 62 -0.74 6.83 -10.59
N SER A 63 -0.15 5.69 -10.99
CA SER A 63 -0.32 5.15 -12.35
C SER A 63 -1.74 4.73 -12.65
N GLY A 64 -2.50 4.20 -11.69
CA GLY A 64 -3.90 3.82 -11.90
C GLY A 64 -4.78 5.00 -12.35
N PRO A 65 -4.90 6.08 -11.56
CA PRO A 65 -5.60 7.31 -11.95
C PRO A 65 -5.04 7.94 -13.23
N PHE A 66 -3.71 7.94 -13.40
CA PHE A 66 -3.08 8.50 -14.60
C PHE A 66 -3.46 7.73 -15.86
N LEU A 67 -3.32 6.40 -15.85
CA LEU A 67 -3.71 5.53 -16.98
C LEU A 67 -5.20 5.66 -17.27
N TYR A 68 -6.05 5.72 -16.24
CA TYR A 68 -7.48 5.94 -16.43
C TYR A 68 -7.74 7.26 -17.16
N ALA A 69 -7.11 8.36 -16.73
CA ALA A 69 -7.25 9.67 -17.35
C ALA A 69 -6.72 9.71 -18.81
N VAL A 70 -5.70 8.91 -19.14
CA VAL A 70 -5.19 8.79 -20.53
C VAL A 70 -6.24 8.20 -21.48
N PHE A 71 -7.10 7.30 -21.00
CA PHE A 71 -8.10 6.62 -21.84
C PHE A 71 -9.53 7.15 -21.66
N ARG A 72 -9.79 7.93 -20.60
CA ARG A 72 -11.13 8.38 -20.19
C ARG A 72 -11.06 9.82 -19.67
N ASP A 73 -11.90 10.70 -20.22
CA ASP A 73 -11.95 12.12 -19.82
C ASP A 73 -12.94 12.43 -18.68
N ASP A 74 -13.35 11.43 -17.89
CA ASP A 74 -14.36 11.56 -16.83
C ASP A 74 -13.81 11.39 -15.40
N LEU A 75 -12.49 11.55 -15.22
CA LEU A 75 -11.87 11.50 -13.90
C LEU A 75 -11.95 12.84 -13.17
N HIS A 76 -12.72 12.87 -12.08
CA HIS A 76 -12.83 14.06 -11.23
C HIS A 76 -11.76 14.05 -10.12
N ILE A 77 -11.17 15.21 -9.81
CA ILE A 77 -10.13 15.35 -8.76
C ILE A 77 -10.60 14.86 -7.38
N PHE A 78 -11.87 15.08 -7.05
CA PHE A 78 -12.48 14.56 -5.81
C PHE A 78 -12.38 13.03 -5.72
N THR A 79 -12.56 12.29 -6.83
CA THR A 79 -12.37 10.83 -6.85
C THR A 79 -10.93 10.47 -6.50
N VAL A 80 -9.95 11.24 -6.99
CA VAL A 80 -8.53 11.01 -6.70
C VAL A 80 -8.21 11.27 -5.23
N TYR A 81 -8.80 12.30 -4.60
CA TYR A 81 -8.63 12.51 -3.16
C TYR A 81 -9.23 11.38 -2.33
N VAL A 82 -10.45 10.94 -2.67
CA VAL A 82 -11.07 9.78 -2.01
C VAL A 82 -10.19 8.54 -2.17
N TRP A 83 -9.66 8.29 -3.37
CA TRP A 83 -8.73 7.20 -3.64
C TRP A 83 -7.50 7.25 -2.73
N ILE A 84 -6.79 8.37 -2.70
CA ILE A 84 -5.57 8.54 -1.91
C ILE A 84 -5.86 8.36 -0.41
N THR A 85 -6.96 8.93 0.09
CA THR A 85 -7.36 8.77 1.49
C THR A 85 -7.62 7.31 1.84
N LEU A 86 -8.34 6.57 0.99
CA LEU A 86 -8.60 5.16 1.24
C LEU A 86 -7.33 4.31 1.18
N ARG A 87 -6.41 4.61 0.26
CA ARG A 87 -5.15 3.88 0.16
C ARG A 87 -4.25 4.12 1.37
N LEU A 88 -4.13 5.37 1.83
CA LEU A 88 -3.41 5.70 3.06
C LEU A 88 -4.07 5.10 4.29
N TRP A 89 -5.40 5.05 4.34
CA TRP A 89 -6.11 4.34 5.40
C TRP A 89 -5.68 2.88 5.44
N GLN A 90 -5.65 2.17 4.32
CA GLN A 90 -5.20 0.77 4.30
C GLN A 90 -3.76 0.59 4.76
N ALA A 91 -2.86 1.52 4.41
CA ALA A 91 -1.48 1.48 4.90
C ALA A 91 -1.47 1.60 6.44
N VAL A 92 -2.18 2.59 6.99
CA VAL A 92 -2.31 2.78 8.44
C VAL A 92 -2.93 1.56 9.12
N ASP A 93 -4.03 1.02 8.58
CA ASP A 93 -4.72 -0.17 9.10
C ASP A 93 -3.75 -1.36 9.22
N ALA A 94 -3.03 -1.66 8.14
CA ALA A 94 -2.07 -2.77 8.08
C ALA A 94 -0.84 -2.59 8.97
N HIS A 95 -0.45 -1.36 9.33
CA HIS A 95 0.72 -1.08 10.16
C HIS A 95 0.36 -0.62 11.57
N SER A 96 -0.91 -0.64 11.94
CA SER A 96 -1.36 -0.06 13.20
C SER A 96 -1.07 -0.94 14.42
N GLY A 97 -0.82 -2.23 14.20
CA GLY A 97 -0.78 -3.26 15.25
C GLY A 97 -2.17 -3.59 15.83
N TYR A 98 -3.25 -3.01 15.30
CA TYR A 98 -4.62 -3.23 15.76
C TYR A 98 -5.46 -3.97 14.72
N ASP A 99 -6.25 -4.93 15.19
CA ASP A 99 -7.25 -5.61 14.39
C ASP A 99 -8.61 -4.91 14.52
N PHE A 100 -8.84 -3.91 13.68
CA PHE A 100 -10.08 -3.14 13.74
C PHE A 100 -11.26 -3.87 13.08
N PRO A 101 -12.51 -3.75 13.60
CA PRO A 101 -13.68 -4.42 13.05
C PRO A 101 -14.00 -4.09 11.58
N TRP A 102 -13.50 -2.98 11.06
CA TRP A 102 -13.68 -2.54 9.67
C TRP A 102 -12.53 -2.91 8.74
N SER A 103 -11.46 -3.55 9.24
CA SER A 103 -10.37 -4.01 8.40
C SER A 103 -10.89 -5.02 7.36
N LEU A 104 -10.39 -4.91 6.13
CA LEU A 104 -10.84 -5.76 5.03
C LEU A 104 -10.55 -7.25 5.25
N ARG A 105 -9.61 -7.59 6.14
CA ARG A 105 -9.32 -8.98 6.54
C ARG A 105 -10.54 -9.73 7.08
N HIS A 106 -11.51 -9.02 7.67
CA HIS A 106 -12.73 -9.64 8.20
C HIS A 106 -13.78 -9.92 7.12
N PHE A 107 -13.64 -9.32 5.94
CA PHE A 107 -14.62 -9.40 4.85
C PHE A 107 -14.09 -10.18 3.64
N ILE A 108 -12.76 -10.21 3.45
CA ILE A 108 -12.10 -10.82 2.29
C ILE A 108 -11.15 -11.92 2.80
N PRO A 109 -11.43 -13.22 2.53
CA PRO A 109 -10.73 -14.35 3.16
C PRO A 109 -9.21 -14.44 2.94
N PHE A 110 -8.68 -13.73 1.95
CA PHE A 110 -7.25 -13.73 1.58
C PHE A 110 -6.59 -12.37 1.78
N TRP A 111 -7.26 -11.46 2.49
CA TRP A 111 -6.75 -10.12 2.78
C TRP A 111 -5.95 -10.13 4.09
N ALA A 112 -4.69 -9.72 4.02
CA ALA A 112 -3.81 -9.63 5.18
C ALA A 112 -4.17 -8.42 6.06
N GLY A 113 -4.06 -8.56 7.37
CA GLY A 113 -4.23 -7.47 8.34
C GLY A 113 -2.96 -7.14 9.10
N ALA A 114 -3.12 -6.37 10.19
CA ALA A 114 -2.03 -5.87 11.00
C ALA A 114 -1.13 -6.97 11.60
N ASP A 115 -1.73 -8.06 12.08
CA ASP A 115 -1.00 -9.21 12.63
C ASP A 115 -0.06 -9.89 11.63
N HIS A 116 -0.50 -10.08 10.39
CA HIS A 116 0.32 -10.62 9.31
C HIS A 116 1.45 -9.65 8.98
N HIS A 117 1.17 -8.36 9.00
CA HIS A 117 2.15 -7.33 8.71
C HIS A 117 3.20 -7.21 9.82
N ASP A 118 2.81 -7.30 11.09
CA ASP A 118 3.74 -7.35 12.24
C ASP A 118 4.66 -8.57 12.13
N PHE A 119 4.12 -9.74 11.79
CA PHE A 119 4.93 -10.93 11.55
C PHE A 119 5.91 -10.74 10.38
N HIS A 120 5.47 -10.05 9.33
CA HIS A 120 6.28 -9.72 8.17
C HIS A 120 7.44 -8.76 8.52
N HIS A 121 7.23 -7.81 9.44
CA HIS A 121 8.23 -6.87 9.95
C HIS A 121 9.24 -7.50 10.93
N ALA A 122 8.93 -8.68 11.47
CA ALA A 122 9.79 -9.37 12.42
C ALA A 122 10.95 -10.17 11.79
N THR A 123 11.07 -10.17 10.45
CA THR A 123 12.06 -10.97 9.68
C THR A 123 13.06 -10.13 8.92
#